data_AF-A0A850JTH7-F1
#
_entry.id   AF-A0A850JTH7-F1
#
_cell.length_a   1.000
_cell.length_b   1.000
_cell.length_c   1.000
_cell.angle_alpha   90.00
_cell.angle_beta   90.00
_cell.angle_gamma   90.00
#
_symmetry.space_group_name_H-M   'P 1'
#
loop_
_entity.id
_entity.type
_entity.pdbx_description
1 polymer ?
#
loop_
_entity_poly.entity_id
_entity_poly.type
_entity_poly.pdbx_seq_one_letter_code
_entity_poly.pdbx_strand_id
1 'polypeptide(L)'
;MNSLKEQFLGFYNTPVLFDELYTLKQFSFEKINTSNLQIENINIDTKLSLGKRVEYFFEHYLNLTTRYLLLKKNIQIIKDKNTLGELDFIVFDKVENCFKHIELIYKYYLYDTRLEKELDRYIGPNKNDTLVRKLTKLKDKQLPLLFKDTTKEYLCEIDLTNIKQEVCYKANIFLPFNQKDLQIKFQDSVRGYYIGFKEFQNDNSFKEVSYYLPHRYDWVDFEVKDKKFIPYEKALLEIEFFLEHKKSPLVWIKNNKTVYPLFITFWH
;
A
#
# COMPACT_ATOMS: atom_id res chain seq x y z
N MET A 1 5.36 -9.66 19.86
CA MET A 1 4.48 -8.58 20.35
C MET A 1 4.85 -7.21 19.74
N ASN A 2 6.10 -6.97 19.34
CA ASN A 2 6.55 -5.87 18.47
C ASN A 2 6.38 -6.18 16.96
N SER A 3 5.16 -6.34 16.46
CA SER A 3 4.98 -6.32 14.99
C SER A 3 3.84 -5.41 14.55
N LEU A 4 2.75 -5.34 15.32
CA LEU A 4 1.59 -4.56 14.91
C LEU A 4 1.82 -3.05 15.01
N LYS A 5 2.62 -2.61 16.00
CA LYS A 5 3.00 -1.21 16.16
C LYS A 5 3.89 -0.76 15.01
N GLU A 6 4.89 -1.55 14.67
CA GLU A 6 5.80 -1.35 13.55
C GLU A 6 5.02 -1.33 12.24
N GLN A 7 4.05 -2.23 12.05
CA GLN A 7 3.21 -2.24 10.87
C GLN A 7 2.32 -1.00 10.77
N PHE A 8 1.68 -0.57 11.86
CA PHE A 8 0.89 0.67 11.87
C PHE A 8 1.78 1.89 11.56
N LEU A 9 2.94 1.99 12.21
CA LEU A 9 3.90 3.07 11.95
C LEU A 9 4.39 3.04 10.51
N GLY A 10 4.65 1.86 9.95
CA GLY A 10 4.98 1.67 8.54
C GLY A 10 3.90 2.22 7.62
N PHE A 11 2.62 1.91 7.88
CA PHE A 11 1.49 2.48 7.13
C PHE A 11 1.43 4.01 7.28
N TYR A 12 1.49 4.50 8.52
CA TYR A 12 1.36 5.91 8.85
C TYR A 12 2.48 6.75 8.21
N ASN A 13 3.72 6.26 8.28
CA ASN A 13 4.92 6.91 7.73
C ASN A 13 5.11 6.68 6.23
N THR A 14 4.33 5.79 5.60
CA THR A 14 4.31 5.70 4.14
C THR A 14 3.74 7.01 3.57
N PRO A 15 4.45 7.74 2.70
CA PRO A 15 3.98 9.00 2.15
C PRO A 15 2.76 8.75 1.27
N VAL A 16 1.93 9.77 1.18
CA VAL A 16 0.92 9.85 0.14
C VAL A 16 1.61 10.02 -1.21
N LEU A 17 1.05 9.45 -2.26
CA LEU A 17 1.70 9.40 -3.57
C LEU A 17 1.70 10.77 -4.27
N PHE A 18 0.68 11.59 -4.02
CA PHE A 18 0.49 12.92 -4.59
C PHE A 18 -0.46 13.73 -3.70
N ASP A 19 -0.43 15.06 -3.81
CA ASP A 19 -1.44 15.93 -3.19
C ASP A 19 -2.72 15.98 -4.04
N GLU A 20 -2.55 16.18 -5.35
CA GLU A 20 -3.62 16.10 -6.34
C GLU A 20 -3.07 15.48 -7.64
N LEU A 21 -3.83 14.57 -8.22
CA LEU A 21 -3.51 13.97 -9.51
C LEU A 21 -4.79 13.79 -10.34
N TYR A 22 -4.83 14.43 -11.50
CA TYR A 22 -6.04 14.60 -12.30
C TYR A 22 -7.12 15.35 -11.54
N THR A 23 -8.17 14.65 -11.09
CA THR A 23 -9.26 15.19 -10.26
C THR A 23 -9.33 14.50 -8.90
N LEU A 24 -8.34 13.65 -8.58
CA LEU A 24 -8.28 12.91 -7.33
C LEU A 24 -7.57 13.77 -6.30
N LYS A 25 -8.28 14.08 -5.22
CA LYS A 25 -7.75 14.83 -4.09
C LYS A 25 -7.32 13.88 -2.99
N GLN A 26 -6.14 14.14 -2.44
CA GLN A 26 -5.56 13.31 -1.39
C GLN A 26 -6.19 13.62 -0.02
N PHE A 27 -6.43 12.57 0.77
CA PHE A 27 -6.86 12.69 2.15
C PHE A 27 -5.78 13.36 3.01
N SER A 28 -6.19 14.35 3.79
CA SER A 28 -5.30 15.14 4.65
C SER A 28 -5.12 14.48 6.02
N PHE A 29 -3.89 14.06 6.31
CA PHE A 29 -3.53 13.53 7.63
C PHE A 29 -3.25 14.65 8.64
N GLU A 30 -3.81 14.53 9.84
CA GLU A 30 -3.41 15.30 11.01
C GLU A 30 -2.23 14.59 11.70
N LYS A 31 -1.26 15.36 12.19
CA LYS A 31 -0.17 14.79 12.98
C LYS A 31 -0.71 14.25 14.30
N ILE A 32 -0.58 12.94 14.49
CA ILE A 32 -0.86 12.28 15.76
C ILE A 32 0.42 12.05 16.57
N ASN A 33 0.29 11.96 17.90
CA ASN A 33 1.41 11.58 18.76
C ASN A 33 1.63 10.07 18.68
N THR A 34 2.79 9.65 18.19
CA THR A 34 3.13 8.24 17.99
C THR A 34 3.96 7.60 19.12
N SER A 35 4.39 8.37 20.14
CA SER A 35 5.28 7.86 21.19
C SER A 35 4.61 6.82 22.08
N ASN A 36 3.34 7.05 22.44
CA ASN A 36 2.54 6.21 23.35
C ASN A 36 1.35 5.53 22.64
N LEU A 37 1.57 5.02 21.42
CA LEU A 37 0.52 4.32 20.66
C LEU A 37 0.03 3.07 21.40
N GLN A 38 -1.25 3.06 21.74
CA GLN A 38 -1.95 1.89 22.27
C GLN A 38 -2.47 1.02 21.12
N ILE A 39 -1.64 0.07 20.68
CA ILE A 39 -1.93 -0.82 19.56
C ILE A 39 -2.68 -2.09 20.00
N GLU A 40 -2.75 -2.35 21.30
CA GLU A 40 -3.32 -3.56 21.90
C GLU A 40 -4.82 -3.74 21.60
N ASN A 41 -5.53 -2.64 21.33
CA ASN A 41 -6.95 -2.65 21.00
C ASN A 41 -7.24 -3.04 19.54
N ILE A 42 -6.20 -3.15 18.70
CA ILE A 42 -6.34 -3.55 17.30
C ILE A 42 -6.26 -5.07 17.21
N ASN A 43 -7.42 -5.73 17.12
CA ASN A 43 -7.46 -7.18 16.88
C ASN A 43 -7.51 -7.48 15.37
N ILE A 44 -6.34 -7.82 14.81
CA ILE A 44 -6.19 -8.23 13.40
C ILE A 44 -5.82 -9.70 13.35
N ASP A 45 -6.65 -10.51 12.69
CA ASP A 45 -6.29 -11.89 12.39
C ASP A 45 -5.01 -11.92 11.54
N THR A 46 -4.07 -12.75 11.99
CA THR A 46 -2.83 -13.08 11.28
C THR A 46 -3.06 -13.47 9.82
N LYS A 47 -4.21 -14.04 9.41
CA LYS A 47 -4.48 -14.48 8.04
C LYS A 47 -5.01 -13.40 7.09
N LEU A 48 -5.21 -12.17 7.57
CA LEU A 48 -5.77 -11.11 6.73
C LEU A 48 -4.77 -10.55 5.74
N SER A 49 -5.23 -10.38 4.49
CA SER A 49 -4.45 -9.74 3.43
C SER A 49 -3.94 -8.35 3.85
N LEU A 50 -2.81 -7.94 3.26
CA LEU A 50 -2.22 -6.63 3.52
C LEU A 50 -3.21 -5.46 3.30
N GLY A 51 -4.07 -5.54 2.29
CA GLY A 51 -5.09 -4.52 2.03
C GLY A 51 -6.03 -4.36 3.22
N LYS A 52 -6.57 -5.48 3.72
CA LYS A 52 -7.46 -5.47 4.89
C LYS A 52 -6.74 -4.95 6.14
N ARG A 53 -5.47 -5.33 6.34
CA ARG A 53 -4.67 -4.81 7.47
C ARG A 53 -4.53 -3.29 7.42
N VAL A 54 -4.29 -2.73 6.24
CA VAL A 54 -4.18 -1.28 6.06
C VAL A 54 -5.50 -0.57 6.37
N GLU A 55 -6.66 -1.18 6.11
CA GLU A 55 -7.95 -0.62 6.55
C GLU A 55 -8.04 -0.52 8.07
N TYR A 56 -7.62 -1.55 8.81
CA TYR A 56 -7.56 -1.48 10.28
C TYR A 56 -6.59 -0.40 10.76
N PHE A 57 -5.46 -0.22 10.08
CA PHE A 57 -4.52 0.85 10.44
C PHE A 57 -5.07 2.23 10.15
N PHE A 58 -5.79 2.41 9.04
CA PHE A 58 -6.44 3.68 8.72
C PHE A 58 -7.57 3.99 9.70
N GLU A 59 -8.40 3.00 10.05
CA GLU A 59 -9.39 3.13 11.12
C GLU A 59 -8.75 3.50 12.46
N HIS A 60 -7.66 2.84 12.83
CA HIS A 60 -6.95 3.16 14.06
C HIS A 60 -6.44 4.62 14.04
N TYR A 61 -5.88 5.06 12.92
CA TYR A 61 -5.52 6.47 12.73
C TYR A 61 -6.73 7.40 12.91
N LEU A 62 -7.89 7.09 12.31
CA LEU A 62 -9.12 7.87 12.44
C LEU A 62 -9.62 7.95 13.90
N ASN A 63 -9.38 6.93 14.70
CA ASN A 63 -9.72 6.92 16.13
C ASN A 63 -8.74 7.71 17.01
N LEU A 64 -7.52 7.98 16.51
CA LEU A 64 -6.50 8.75 17.23
C LEU A 64 -6.56 10.26 16.95
N THR A 65 -7.06 10.66 15.79
CA THR A 65 -7.25 12.07 15.42
C THR A 65 -8.54 12.63 16.04
N THR A 66 -8.51 13.91 16.43
CA THR A 66 -9.70 14.60 16.93
C THR A 66 -10.51 15.25 15.79
N ARG A 67 -9.89 15.48 14.62
CA ARG A 67 -10.48 16.11 13.44
C ARG A 67 -11.60 15.28 12.80
N TYR A 68 -11.38 14.00 12.62
CA TYR A 68 -12.31 13.15 11.88
C TYR A 68 -13.18 12.32 12.83
N LEU A 69 -14.47 12.23 12.52
CA LEU A 69 -15.38 11.28 13.15
C LEU A 69 -15.70 10.18 12.14
N LEU A 70 -15.29 8.94 12.43
CA LEU A 70 -15.65 7.80 11.62
C LEU A 70 -17.14 7.50 11.73
N LEU A 71 -17.85 7.46 10.60
CA LEU A 71 -19.30 7.20 10.57
C LEU A 71 -19.61 5.81 10.02
N LYS A 72 -18.98 5.45 8.89
CA LYS A 72 -19.18 4.15 8.24
C LYS A 72 -17.86 3.69 7.61
N LYS A 73 -17.68 2.37 7.52
CA LYS A 73 -16.56 1.73 6.81
C LYS A 73 -17.03 0.46 6.12
N ASN A 74 -16.34 0.05 5.06
CA ASN A 74 -16.58 -1.19 4.31
C ASN A 74 -18.05 -1.37 3.91
N ILE A 75 -18.65 -0.33 3.31
CA ILE A 75 -20.07 -0.30 2.95
C ILE A 75 -20.25 -1.06 1.64
N GLN A 76 -20.71 -2.31 1.73
CA GLN A 76 -20.97 -3.13 0.55
C GLN A 76 -22.30 -2.71 -0.11
N ILE A 77 -22.24 -2.26 -1.36
CA ILE A 77 -23.41 -1.84 -2.14
C ILE A 77 -23.92 -3.04 -2.93
N ILE A 78 -25.11 -3.54 -2.58
CA ILE A 78 -25.70 -4.74 -3.18
C ILE A 78 -27.01 -4.36 -3.86
N LYS A 79 -27.20 -4.83 -5.10
CA LYS A 79 -28.45 -4.72 -5.85
C LYS A 79 -28.80 -6.08 -6.43
N ASP A 80 -30.02 -6.55 -6.23
CA ASP A 80 -30.52 -7.81 -6.81
C ASP A 80 -29.58 -9.00 -6.53
N LYS A 81 -29.08 -9.11 -5.29
CA LYS A 81 -28.08 -10.09 -4.81
C LYS A 81 -26.68 -9.98 -5.45
N ASN A 82 -26.42 -8.96 -6.27
CA ASN A 82 -25.12 -8.70 -6.87
C ASN A 82 -24.41 -7.55 -6.15
N THR A 83 -23.15 -7.74 -5.77
CA THR A 83 -22.31 -6.65 -5.25
C THR A 83 -21.90 -5.73 -6.39
N LEU A 84 -22.37 -4.48 -6.34
CA LEU A 84 -22.00 -3.45 -7.30
C LEU A 84 -20.64 -2.81 -7.00
N GLY A 85 -20.23 -2.86 -5.73
CA GLY A 85 -18.96 -2.36 -5.23
C GLY A 85 -18.99 -2.17 -3.72
N GLU A 86 -17.97 -1.48 -3.21
CA GLU A 86 -17.78 -1.18 -1.79
C GLU A 86 -17.31 0.27 -1.69
N LEU A 87 -17.75 0.98 -0.64
CA LEU A 87 -17.18 2.26 -0.22
C LEU A 87 -16.33 2.02 1.02
N ASP A 88 -15.06 2.41 0.98
CA ASP A 88 -14.11 2.05 2.04
C ASP A 88 -14.41 2.80 3.35
N PHE A 89 -14.50 4.13 3.32
CA PHE A 89 -14.74 4.95 4.53
C PHE A 89 -15.62 6.17 4.26
N ILE A 90 -16.53 6.45 5.20
CA ILE A 90 -17.25 7.72 5.32
C ILE A 90 -16.94 8.33 6.68
N VAL A 91 -16.44 9.56 6.69
CA VAL A 91 -16.12 10.32 7.90
C VAL A 91 -16.79 11.69 7.87
N PHE A 92 -16.95 12.30 9.04
CA PHE A 92 -17.23 13.72 9.15
C PHE A 92 -15.95 14.47 9.53
N ASP A 93 -15.58 15.48 8.73
CA ASP A 93 -14.47 16.37 9.03
C ASP A 93 -14.97 17.54 9.86
N LYS A 94 -14.62 17.56 11.15
CA LYS A 94 -15.06 18.59 12.09
C LYS A 94 -14.44 19.96 11.81
N VAL A 95 -13.29 20.00 11.13
CA VAL A 95 -12.60 21.26 10.79
C VAL A 95 -13.25 21.90 9.58
N GLU A 96 -13.52 21.11 8.53
CA GLU A 96 -14.16 21.60 7.31
C GLU A 96 -15.70 21.61 7.37
N ASN A 97 -16.28 21.04 8.43
CA ASN A 97 -17.73 20.90 8.63
C ASN A 97 -18.43 20.24 7.44
N CYS A 98 -17.86 19.13 6.95
CA CYS A 98 -18.39 18.39 5.80
C CYS A 98 -18.16 16.88 5.92
N PHE A 99 -18.90 16.11 5.13
CA PHE A 99 -18.68 14.67 5.02
C PHE A 99 -17.55 14.39 4.02
N LYS A 100 -16.82 13.30 4.23
CA LYS A 100 -15.80 12.82 3.30
C LYS A 100 -15.99 11.35 3.01
N HIS A 101 -16.08 11.01 1.73
CA HIS A 101 -15.92 9.65 1.23
C HIS A 101 -14.44 9.46 0.85
N ILE A 102 -13.81 8.46 1.48
CA ILE A 102 -12.39 8.18 1.31
C ILE A 102 -12.22 6.76 0.77
N GLU A 103 -11.58 6.64 -0.40
CA GLU A 103 -11.09 5.37 -0.92
C GLU A 103 -9.65 5.14 -0.43
N LEU A 104 -9.36 3.98 0.15
CA LEU A 104 -8.06 3.64 0.72
C LEU A 104 -7.24 2.80 -0.27
N ILE A 105 -6.01 3.26 -0.56
CA ILE A 105 -5.12 2.60 -1.50
C ILE A 105 -3.74 2.46 -0.88
N TYR A 106 -3.25 1.22 -0.82
CA TYR A 106 -1.89 0.89 -0.42
C TYR A 106 -1.25 -0.03 -1.45
N LYS A 107 -0.22 0.46 -2.15
CA LYS A 107 0.34 -0.21 -3.34
C LYS A 107 1.86 -0.34 -3.30
N TYR A 108 2.34 -1.29 -4.09
CA TYR A 108 3.75 -1.46 -4.42
C TYR A 108 3.88 -1.35 -5.93
N TYR A 109 4.84 -0.56 -6.40
CA TYR A 109 5.12 -0.38 -7.82
C TYR A 109 6.60 -0.58 -8.11
N LEU A 110 6.90 -1.28 -9.19
CA LEU A 110 8.20 -1.38 -9.81
C LEU A 110 8.23 -0.38 -10.96
N TYR A 111 9.26 0.46 -11.01
CA TYR A 111 9.39 1.51 -12.02
C TYR A 111 10.09 0.97 -13.28
N ASP A 112 9.35 0.74 -14.36
CA ASP A 112 9.86 0.16 -15.61
C ASP A 112 10.26 1.26 -16.61
N THR A 113 11.57 1.51 -16.72
CA THR A 113 12.14 2.56 -17.59
C THR A 113 11.95 2.32 -19.08
N ARG A 114 11.53 1.11 -19.49
CA ARG A 114 11.30 0.77 -20.91
C ARG A 114 10.00 1.36 -21.46
N LEU A 115 9.09 1.80 -20.58
CA LEU A 115 7.82 2.40 -21.00
C LEU A 115 7.99 3.90 -21.25
N GLU A 116 7.38 4.40 -22.32
CA GLU A 116 7.56 5.79 -22.74
C GLU A 116 6.86 6.79 -21.80
N LYS A 117 5.60 6.52 -21.43
CA LYS A 117 4.79 7.43 -20.62
C LYS A 117 5.07 7.25 -19.14
N GLU A 118 5.34 8.35 -18.44
CA GLU A 118 5.73 8.34 -17.03
C GLU A 118 4.79 7.52 -16.13
N LEU A 119 3.47 7.73 -16.22
CA LEU A 119 2.53 7.02 -15.34
C LEU A 119 2.35 5.54 -15.68
N ASP A 120 2.69 5.11 -16.89
CA ASP A 120 2.65 3.70 -17.29
C ASP A 120 3.82 2.92 -16.68
N ARG A 121 4.90 3.61 -16.30
CA ARG A 121 6.12 3.00 -15.71
C ARG A 121 5.88 2.36 -14.35
N TYR A 122 4.77 2.65 -13.67
CA TYR A 122 4.48 2.12 -12.33
C TYR A 122 3.67 0.83 -12.40
N ILE A 123 4.37 -0.31 -12.35
CA ILE A 123 3.79 -1.65 -12.54
C ILE A 123 3.80 -2.42 -11.22
N GLY A 124 2.71 -3.08 -10.86
CA GLY A 124 2.68 -3.92 -9.66
C GLY A 124 3.67 -5.09 -9.76
N PRO A 125 4.26 -5.58 -8.65
CA PRO A 125 5.32 -6.59 -8.69
C PRO A 125 4.99 -7.86 -9.48
N ASN A 126 3.70 -8.24 -9.54
CA ASN A 126 3.24 -9.42 -10.26
C ASN A 126 2.62 -9.11 -11.64
N LYS A 127 2.82 -7.90 -12.19
CA LYS A 127 2.18 -7.38 -13.43
C LYS A 127 0.65 -7.36 -13.45
N ASN A 128 0.02 -7.74 -12.35
CA ASN A 128 -1.42 -7.84 -12.25
C ASN A 128 -2.11 -6.50 -12.07
N ASP A 129 -1.39 -5.39 -11.87
CA ASP A 129 -1.93 -4.04 -11.65
C ASP A 129 -0.95 -2.96 -12.10
N THR A 130 -1.45 -1.77 -12.45
CA THR A 130 -0.64 -0.59 -12.79
C THR A 130 -1.22 0.65 -12.11
N LEU A 131 -0.41 1.71 -11.96
CA LEU A 131 -0.90 2.98 -11.43
C LEU A 131 -2.06 3.51 -12.28
N VAL A 132 -1.89 3.61 -13.59
CA VAL A 132 -2.91 4.11 -14.52
C VAL A 132 -4.22 3.33 -14.37
N ARG A 133 -4.17 2.00 -14.33
CA ARG A 133 -5.38 1.19 -14.20
C ARG A 133 -6.10 1.42 -12.86
N LYS A 134 -5.36 1.63 -11.76
CA LYS A 134 -5.96 1.95 -10.46
C LYS A 134 -6.56 3.35 -10.45
N LEU A 135 -5.89 4.35 -11.04
CA LEU A 135 -6.43 5.71 -11.19
C LEU A 135 -7.71 5.72 -12.02
N THR A 136 -7.75 5.01 -13.16
CA THR A 136 -8.95 4.84 -13.98
C THR A 136 -10.07 4.18 -13.19
N LYS A 137 -9.79 3.10 -12.44
CA LYS A 137 -10.80 2.42 -11.63
C LYS A 137 -11.38 3.32 -10.53
N LEU A 138 -10.55 4.14 -9.89
CA LEU A 138 -11.00 5.09 -8.88
C LEU A 138 -11.95 6.13 -9.49
N LYS A 139 -11.52 6.77 -10.57
CA LYS A 139 -12.26 7.83 -11.25
C LYS A 139 -13.57 7.34 -11.86
N ASP A 140 -13.54 6.21 -12.56
CA ASP A 140 -14.65 5.82 -13.43
C ASP A 140 -15.62 4.84 -12.75
N LYS A 141 -15.23 4.24 -11.61
CA LYS A 141 -16.03 3.21 -10.93
C LYS A 141 -16.22 3.46 -9.44
N GLN A 142 -15.14 3.56 -8.67
CA GLN A 142 -15.23 3.56 -7.20
C GLN A 142 -15.81 4.88 -6.67
N LEU A 143 -15.28 6.03 -7.10
CA LEU A 143 -15.81 7.32 -6.66
C LEU A 143 -17.25 7.57 -7.16
N PRO A 144 -17.60 7.33 -8.44
CA PRO A 144 -18.98 7.51 -8.89
C PRO A 144 -20.00 6.58 -8.21
N LEU A 145 -19.56 5.49 -7.57
CA LEU A 145 -20.45 4.57 -6.85
C LEU A 145 -21.24 5.30 -5.76
N LEU A 146 -20.66 6.32 -5.13
CA LEU A 146 -21.29 7.12 -4.07
C LEU A 146 -22.65 7.70 -4.48
N PHE A 147 -22.79 8.09 -5.75
CA PHE A 147 -23.95 8.83 -6.25
C PHE A 147 -24.99 7.95 -6.97
N LYS A 148 -24.79 6.63 -7.02
CA LYS A 148 -25.82 5.73 -7.55
C LYS A 148 -27.04 5.70 -6.63
N ASP A 149 -28.23 5.57 -7.21
CA ASP A 149 -29.47 5.53 -6.42
C ASP A 149 -29.48 4.41 -5.39
N THR A 150 -28.96 3.23 -5.75
CA THR A 150 -28.82 2.10 -4.82
C THR A 150 -27.90 2.40 -3.65
N THR A 151 -26.93 3.31 -3.81
CA THR A 151 -25.99 3.67 -2.75
C THR A 151 -26.63 4.59 -1.72
N LYS A 152 -27.58 5.43 -2.14
CA LYS A 152 -28.28 6.39 -1.25
C LYS A 152 -28.98 5.68 -0.09
N GLU A 153 -29.53 4.49 -0.32
CA GLU A 153 -30.18 3.66 0.70
C GLU A 153 -29.24 3.27 1.86
N TYR A 154 -27.93 3.17 1.60
CA TYR A 154 -26.93 2.84 2.62
C TYR A 154 -26.45 4.06 3.39
N LEU A 155 -26.79 5.26 2.92
CA LEU A 155 -26.24 6.55 3.36
C LEU A 155 -27.31 7.53 3.86
N CYS A 156 -28.47 7.04 4.33
CA CYS A 156 -29.61 7.89 4.75
C CYS A 156 -29.29 8.98 5.79
N GLU A 157 -28.25 8.80 6.60
CA GLU A 157 -27.81 9.75 7.64
C GLU A 157 -26.67 10.68 7.17
N ILE A 158 -26.25 10.56 5.91
CA ILE A 158 -25.13 11.31 5.33
C ILE A 158 -25.68 12.34 4.34
N ASP A 159 -25.38 13.61 4.56
CA ASP A 159 -25.72 14.66 3.61
C ASP A 159 -24.79 14.60 2.39
N LEU A 160 -25.28 14.00 1.30
CA LEU A 160 -24.56 13.87 0.05
C LEU A 160 -24.40 15.19 -0.71
N THR A 161 -25.08 16.27 -0.32
CA THR A 161 -24.88 17.59 -0.94
C THR A 161 -23.62 18.28 -0.39
N ASN A 162 -23.17 17.88 0.80
CA ASN A 162 -21.98 18.37 1.48
C ASN A 162 -20.92 17.27 1.68
N ILE A 163 -20.83 16.32 0.75
CA ILE A 163 -19.81 15.27 0.78
C ILE A 163 -18.71 15.54 -0.23
N LYS A 164 -17.45 15.44 0.21
CA LYS A 164 -16.26 15.48 -0.64
C LYS A 164 -15.74 14.08 -0.88
N GLN A 165 -15.17 13.86 -2.06
CA GLN A 165 -14.53 12.60 -2.41
C GLN A 165 -13.01 12.77 -2.39
N GLU A 166 -12.34 11.93 -1.61
CA GLU A 166 -10.89 11.94 -1.44
C GLU A 166 -10.34 10.51 -1.57
N VAL A 167 -9.03 10.41 -1.79
CA VAL A 167 -8.31 9.14 -1.79
C VAL A 167 -7.22 9.17 -0.73
N CYS A 168 -7.06 8.10 0.04
CA CYS A 168 -5.85 7.86 0.79
C CYS A 168 -4.90 7.02 -0.07
N TYR A 169 -4.19 7.64 -1.02
CA TYR A 169 -3.29 6.92 -1.92
C TYR A 169 -1.86 6.88 -1.40
N LYS A 170 -1.48 5.76 -0.78
CA LYS A 170 -0.11 5.49 -0.33
C LYS A 170 0.53 4.42 -1.21
N ALA A 171 1.78 4.62 -1.61
CA ALA A 171 2.51 3.61 -2.39
C ALA A 171 4.00 3.55 -2.05
N ASN A 172 4.57 2.36 -2.23
CA ASN A 172 6.00 2.09 -2.08
C ASN A 172 6.57 1.77 -3.47
N ILE A 173 7.55 2.55 -3.91
CA ILE A 173 8.12 2.46 -5.26
C ILE A 173 9.50 1.84 -5.21
N PHE A 174 9.77 0.95 -6.16
CA PHE A 174 11.02 0.22 -6.29
C PHE A 174 11.63 0.51 -7.66
N LEU A 175 12.88 0.97 -7.66
CA LEU A 175 13.62 1.32 -8.87
C LEU A 175 14.39 0.10 -9.41
N PRO A 176 14.76 0.06 -10.71
CA PRO A 176 15.63 -1.00 -11.22
C PRO A 176 16.95 -1.02 -10.46
N PHE A 177 17.43 -2.20 -10.05
CA PHE A 177 18.63 -2.32 -9.21
C PHE A 177 19.88 -1.69 -9.83
N ASN A 178 19.98 -1.69 -11.17
CA ASN A 178 21.09 -1.08 -11.90
C ASN A 178 20.94 0.42 -12.17
N GLN A 179 19.83 1.03 -11.75
CA GLN A 179 19.50 2.43 -11.99
C GLN A 179 19.09 3.11 -10.68
N LYS A 180 19.98 3.05 -9.68
CA LYS A 180 19.68 3.49 -8.31
C LYS A 180 19.47 5.00 -8.17
N ASP A 181 20.15 5.78 -9.00
CA ASP A 181 20.14 7.25 -8.93
C ASP A 181 19.02 7.89 -9.79
N LEU A 182 18.11 7.07 -10.30
CA LEU A 182 17.03 7.52 -11.17
C LEU A 182 16.11 8.50 -10.45
N GLN A 183 15.89 9.65 -11.08
CA GLN A 183 14.91 10.64 -10.62
C GLN A 183 13.55 10.34 -11.25
N ILE A 184 12.53 10.17 -10.42
CA ILE A 184 11.17 9.84 -10.85
C ILE A 184 10.15 10.83 -10.30
N LYS A 185 8.95 10.86 -10.89
CA LYS A 185 7.90 11.80 -10.47
C LYS A 185 7.52 11.72 -8.99
N PHE A 186 7.54 10.52 -8.41
CA PHE A 186 7.11 10.25 -7.03
C PHE A 186 8.30 9.86 -6.13
N GLN A 187 9.32 10.73 -6.08
CA GLN A 187 10.60 10.42 -5.45
C GLN A 187 10.49 10.05 -3.96
N ASP A 188 9.64 10.75 -3.20
CA ASP A 188 9.47 10.52 -1.76
C ASP A 188 8.92 9.12 -1.44
N SER A 189 8.25 8.50 -2.40
CA SER A 189 7.68 7.15 -2.29
C SER A 189 8.67 6.03 -2.62
N VAL A 190 9.92 6.34 -3.02
CA VAL A 190 10.95 5.33 -3.30
C VAL A 190 11.36 4.62 -2.00
N ARG A 191 11.39 3.29 -2.01
CA ARG A 191 11.66 2.45 -0.83
C ARG A 191 12.72 1.39 -1.03
N GLY A 192 13.06 1.05 -2.26
CA GLY A 192 14.06 0.04 -2.54
C GLY A 192 14.22 -0.21 -4.03
N TYR A 193 14.64 -1.42 -4.36
CA TYR A 193 14.98 -1.78 -5.73
C TYR A 193 14.27 -3.04 -6.20
N TYR A 194 14.35 -3.35 -7.48
CA TYR A 194 13.95 -4.64 -8.00
C TYR A 194 14.92 -5.13 -9.06
N ILE A 195 14.97 -6.45 -9.23
CA ILE A 195 15.85 -7.13 -10.17
C ILE A 195 15.16 -8.34 -10.80
N GLY A 196 15.57 -8.72 -12.00
CA GLY A 196 15.15 -9.97 -12.64
C GLY A 196 15.79 -11.19 -11.96
N PHE A 197 15.09 -12.31 -11.86
CA PHE A 197 15.61 -13.50 -11.19
C PHE A 197 16.92 -14.04 -11.81
N LYS A 198 17.01 -14.07 -13.15
CA LYS A 198 18.24 -14.52 -13.83
C LYS A 198 19.44 -13.64 -13.48
N GLU A 199 19.21 -12.34 -13.42
CA GLU A 199 20.24 -11.37 -13.08
C GLU A 199 20.67 -11.51 -11.62
N PHE A 200 19.70 -11.67 -10.71
CA PHE A 200 19.96 -11.98 -9.30
C PHE A 200 20.84 -13.22 -9.12
N GLN A 201 20.57 -14.30 -9.85
CA GLN A 201 21.37 -15.54 -9.77
C GLN A 201 22.79 -15.38 -10.34
N ASN A 202 22.95 -14.55 -11.38
CA ASN A 202 24.22 -14.36 -12.09
C ASN A 202 25.17 -13.38 -11.37
N ASP A 203 24.64 -12.48 -10.55
CA ASP A 203 25.44 -11.54 -9.77
C ASP A 203 25.94 -12.20 -8.47
N ASN A 204 27.24 -12.51 -8.43
CA ASN A 204 27.89 -13.15 -7.29
C ASN A 204 27.83 -12.31 -6.00
N SER A 205 27.60 -10.99 -6.09
CA SER A 205 27.47 -10.16 -4.88
C SER A 205 26.27 -10.54 -4.02
N PHE A 206 25.24 -11.16 -4.60
CA PHE A 206 24.09 -11.70 -3.87
C PHE A 206 24.39 -13.01 -3.13
N LYS A 207 25.49 -13.70 -3.43
CA LYS A 207 25.85 -14.96 -2.75
C LYS A 207 26.50 -14.72 -1.39
N GLU A 208 27.12 -13.56 -1.21
CA GLU A 208 27.88 -13.19 -0.01
C GLU A 208 27.06 -12.36 1.01
N VAL A 209 25.73 -12.34 0.87
CA VAL A 209 24.83 -11.56 1.72
C VAL A 209 23.76 -12.45 2.35
N SER A 210 23.05 -11.90 3.33
CA SER A 210 21.99 -12.60 4.05
C SER A 210 20.63 -11.98 3.77
N TYR A 211 19.59 -12.79 3.88
CA TYR A 211 18.23 -12.47 3.40
C TYR A 211 17.20 -12.60 4.50
N TYR A 212 16.16 -11.78 4.48
CA TYR A 212 14.95 -11.99 5.26
C TYR A 212 13.74 -11.86 4.34
N LEU A 213 12.92 -12.91 4.28
CA LEU A 213 11.70 -12.94 3.47
C LEU A 213 10.50 -12.70 4.41
N PRO A 214 9.97 -11.46 4.47
CA PRO A 214 8.83 -11.16 5.31
C PRO A 214 7.59 -11.86 4.77
N HIS A 215 6.74 -12.33 5.68
CA HIS A 215 5.39 -12.70 5.30
C HIS A 215 4.70 -11.50 4.64
N ARG A 216 3.77 -11.74 3.70
CA ARG A 216 3.09 -10.66 2.95
C ARG A 216 2.39 -9.61 3.83
N TYR A 217 2.02 -10.01 5.03
CA TYR A 217 1.35 -9.15 6.02
C TYR A 217 2.32 -8.16 6.69
N ASP A 218 3.62 -8.47 6.67
CA ASP A 218 4.68 -7.65 7.23
C ASP A 218 5.31 -6.71 6.18
N TRP A 219 4.83 -6.69 4.93
CA TRP A 219 5.41 -5.84 3.88
C TRP A 219 5.29 -4.33 4.17
N VAL A 220 4.44 -3.94 5.11
CA VAL A 220 4.28 -2.56 5.57
C VAL A 220 5.36 -2.15 6.58
N ASP A 221 6.05 -3.11 7.20
CA ASP A 221 7.13 -2.87 8.16
C ASP A 221 8.46 -2.68 7.41
N PHE A 222 8.99 -1.45 7.48
CA PHE A 222 10.29 -1.08 6.91
C PHE A 222 11.41 -0.99 7.95
N GLU A 223 11.11 -1.21 9.22
CA GLU A 223 12.10 -1.20 10.31
C GLU A 223 12.42 -2.64 10.71
N VAL A 224 13.16 -3.34 9.85
CA VAL A 224 13.52 -4.76 10.01
C VAL A 224 14.49 -4.99 11.18
N LYS A 225 13.98 -4.84 12.40
CA LYS A 225 14.67 -5.05 13.66
C LYS A 225 14.49 -6.49 14.12
N ASP A 226 15.56 -7.06 14.68
CA ASP A 226 15.58 -8.37 15.32
C ASP A 226 15.04 -9.54 14.47
N LYS A 227 15.10 -9.41 13.14
CA LYS A 227 14.71 -10.49 12.22
C LYS A 227 15.88 -11.44 12.00
N LYS A 228 15.55 -12.73 11.84
CA LYS A 228 16.51 -13.78 11.50
C LYS A 228 16.78 -13.76 9.99
N PHE A 229 17.98 -13.36 9.61
CA PHE A 229 18.43 -13.46 8.23
C PHE A 229 18.96 -14.87 7.94
N ILE A 230 18.70 -15.36 6.73
CA ILE A 230 19.10 -16.68 6.21
C ILE A 230 20.15 -16.52 5.11
N PRO A 231 21.04 -17.51 4.90
CA PRO A 231 22.04 -17.47 3.83
C PRO A 231 21.41 -17.62 2.44
N TYR A 232 22.19 -17.29 1.42
CA TYR A 232 21.77 -17.28 0.01
C TYR A 232 21.09 -18.58 -0.44
N GLU A 233 21.64 -19.75 -0.10
CA GLU A 233 21.12 -21.04 -0.58
C GLU A 233 19.70 -21.30 -0.07
N LYS A 234 19.41 -20.92 1.18
CA LYS A 234 18.06 -21.05 1.74
C LYS A 234 17.11 -20.02 1.15
N ALA A 235 17.56 -18.78 0.99
CA ALA A 235 16.77 -17.72 0.37
C ALA A 235 16.41 -18.07 -1.07
N LEU A 236 17.36 -18.63 -1.83
CA LEU A 236 17.17 -19.02 -3.22
C LEU A 236 16.03 -20.03 -3.37
N LEU A 237 15.98 -21.06 -2.53
CA LEU A 237 14.89 -22.06 -2.54
C LEU A 237 13.52 -21.42 -2.27
N GLU A 238 13.42 -20.51 -1.31
CA GLU A 238 12.16 -19.80 -1.02
C GLU A 238 11.76 -18.86 -2.18
N ILE A 239 12.74 -18.16 -2.76
CA ILE A 239 12.52 -17.28 -3.91
C ILE A 239 12.01 -18.09 -5.09
N GLU A 240 12.67 -19.19 -5.44
CA GLU A 240 12.28 -20.09 -6.54
C GLU A 240 10.84 -20.57 -6.37
N PHE A 241 10.47 -21.02 -5.16
CA PHE A 241 9.09 -21.41 -4.86
C PHE A 241 8.07 -20.30 -5.18
N PHE A 242 8.33 -19.05 -4.81
CA PHE A 242 7.42 -17.95 -5.15
C PHE A 242 7.35 -17.69 -6.66
N LEU A 243 8.49 -17.75 -7.35
CA LEU A 243 8.58 -17.47 -8.77
C LEU A 243 7.88 -18.54 -9.63
N GLU A 244 7.96 -19.81 -9.24
CA GLU A 244 7.20 -20.92 -9.85
C GLU A 244 5.69 -20.65 -9.82
N HIS A 245 5.21 -19.98 -8.77
CA HIS A 245 3.81 -19.58 -8.60
C HIS A 245 3.50 -18.19 -9.18
N LYS A 246 4.38 -17.64 -10.02
CA LYS A 246 4.29 -16.30 -10.63
C LYS A 246 4.06 -15.22 -9.58
N LYS A 247 4.79 -15.30 -8.47
CA LYS A 247 4.86 -14.29 -7.42
C LYS A 247 6.27 -13.74 -7.32
N SER A 248 6.40 -12.42 -7.34
CA SER A 248 7.64 -11.70 -7.09
C SER A 248 7.75 -11.41 -5.60
N PRO A 249 8.60 -12.13 -4.85
CA PRO A 249 8.75 -11.90 -3.42
C PRO A 249 9.47 -10.58 -3.14
N LEU A 250 9.05 -9.92 -2.06
CA LEU A 250 9.83 -8.87 -1.41
C LEU A 250 10.82 -9.55 -0.47
N VAL A 251 12.09 -9.21 -0.59
CA VAL A 251 13.15 -9.71 0.29
C VAL A 251 13.93 -8.55 0.89
N TRP A 252 14.36 -8.67 2.12
CA TRP A 252 15.32 -7.76 2.74
C TRP A 252 16.71 -8.33 2.60
N ILE A 253 17.63 -7.54 2.07
CA ILE A 253 19.03 -7.91 1.91
C ILE A 253 19.83 -7.20 2.99
N LYS A 254 20.65 -7.96 3.69
CA LYS A 254 21.62 -7.45 4.65
C LYS A 254 23.02 -7.78 4.18
N ASN A 255 23.74 -6.73 3.78
CA ASN A 255 25.17 -6.76 3.54
C ASN A 255 25.91 -6.07 4.71
N ASN A 256 27.24 -6.00 4.65
CA ASN A 256 28.07 -5.43 5.72
C ASN A 256 27.82 -3.94 6.02
N LYS A 257 27.10 -3.22 5.15
CA LYS A 257 26.94 -1.75 5.24
C LYS A 257 25.49 -1.32 5.50
N THR A 258 24.53 -2.07 4.95
CA THR A 258 23.14 -1.60 4.78
C THR A 258 22.17 -2.78 4.80
N VAL A 259 20.95 -2.49 5.25
CA VAL A 259 19.77 -3.34 5.08
C VAL A 259 18.81 -2.62 4.14
N TYR A 260 18.39 -3.25 3.05
CA TYR A 260 17.48 -2.63 2.08
C TYR A 260 16.51 -3.66 1.49
N PRO A 261 15.30 -3.23 1.08
CA PRO A 261 14.34 -4.12 0.47
C PRO A 261 14.55 -4.24 -1.05
N LEU A 262 14.36 -5.44 -1.58
CA LEU A 262 14.51 -5.80 -2.99
C LEU A 262 13.32 -6.67 -3.42
N PHE A 263 12.69 -6.34 -4.55
CA PHE A 263 11.81 -7.28 -5.24
C PHE A 263 12.59 -8.15 -6.22
N ILE A 264 12.37 -9.46 -6.15
CA ILE A 264 12.91 -10.39 -7.15
C ILE A 264 11.79 -10.79 -8.09
N THR A 265 11.96 -10.48 -9.37
CA THR A 265 10.87 -10.58 -10.36
C THR A 265 10.95 -11.89 -11.17
N PHE A 266 9.80 -12.52 -11.40
CA PHE A 266 9.70 -13.71 -12.28
C PHE A 266 9.70 -13.33 -13.76
N TRP A 267 9.63 -12.03 -14.03
CA TRP A 267 9.57 -11.42 -15.34
C TRP A 267 10.65 -10.35 -15.36
N HIS A 268 11.62 -10.47 -16.24
CA HIS A 268 12.53 -9.43 -16.75
C HIS A 268 13.68 -10.14 -17.45
#